data_AF-A0A1F5Z447-F1
#
_entry.id   AF-A0A1F5Z447-F1
#
_cell.length_a   1.000
_cell.length_b   1.000
_cell.length_c   1.000
_cell.angle_alpha   90.00
_cell.angle_beta   90.00
_cell.angle_gamma   90.00
#
_symmetry.space_group_name_H-M   'P 1'
#
loop_
_entity.id
_entity.type
_entity.pdbx_description
1 polymer ?
#
loop_
_entity_poly.entity_id
_entity_poly.type
_entity_poly.pdbx_seq_one_letter_code
_entity_poly.pdbx_strand_id
1 'polypeptide(L)'
;MNSLAERIKERRLARGISQEVVASELGISRPSYIAIEQGSKELTLSQLEKLANVLRTSVSDLQYEVYNLAGDETKSKKYLQIILNCLKFGADKDGKITKTKLAKLAYLADFAWFYTNLEPMSGLAYRRIQQGPVPDEYFRSIDELFESGVVTLETKGTALMVSATETSAPQSELTNSEIGLIKTIAKKWQGKPTADIVDFTHNQLPWKLCRPGEIIPYELITQEDPGNVY
;
A
#
# COMPACT_ATOMS: atom_id res chain seq x y z
N MET A 1 -13.79 -12.82 -3.75
CA MET A 1 -12.53 -12.77 -3.00
C MET A 1 -11.77 -14.02 -3.36
N ASN A 2 -10.63 -13.89 -4.02
CA ASN A 2 -9.84 -15.04 -4.46
C ASN A 2 -8.82 -15.32 -3.36
N SER A 3 -8.88 -16.48 -2.72
CA SER A 3 -7.99 -16.86 -1.63
C SER A 3 -6.52 -16.93 -2.11
N LEU A 4 -5.55 -16.81 -1.19
CA LEU A 4 -4.13 -16.99 -1.50
C LEU A 4 -3.87 -18.31 -2.26
N ALA A 5 -4.56 -19.38 -1.84
CA ALA A 5 -4.50 -20.71 -2.45
C ALA A 5 -4.92 -20.70 -3.93
N GLU A 6 -6.03 -20.01 -4.25
CA GLU A 6 -6.51 -19.87 -5.63
C GLU A 6 -5.54 -19.06 -6.49
N ARG A 7 -4.98 -17.97 -5.97
CA ARG A 7 -3.99 -17.14 -6.69
C ARG A 7 -2.72 -17.91 -7.03
N ILE A 8 -2.21 -18.70 -6.08
CA ILE A 8 -1.04 -19.57 -6.30
C ILE A 8 -1.34 -20.56 -7.43
N LYS A 9 -2.51 -21.19 -7.38
CA LYS A 9 -2.94 -22.17 -8.39
C LYS A 9 -3.08 -21.54 -9.78
N GLU A 10 -3.73 -20.39 -9.89
CA GLU A 10 -3.90 -19.66 -11.16
C GLU A 10 -2.56 -19.29 -11.79
N ARG A 11 -1.65 -18.68 -11.01
CA ARG A 11 -0.31 -18.30 -11.51
C ARG A 11 0.52 -19.51 -11.91
N ARG A 12 0.44 -20.62 -11.15
CA ARG A 12 1.10 -21.87 -11.52
C ARG A 12 0.59 -22.39 -12.86
N LEU A 13 -0.74 -22.44 -13.04
CA LEU A 13 -1.37 -22.91 -14.28
C LEU A 13 -1.07 -22.01 -15.48
N ALA A 14 -1.10 -20.69 -15.30
CA ALA A 14 -0.75 -19.71 -16.34
C ALA A 14 0.69 -19.89 -16.87
N ARG A 15 1.57 -20.46 -16.05
CA ARG A 15 2.97 -20.74 -16.42
C ARG A 15 3.20 -22.18 -16.89
N GLY A 16 2.16 -23.02 -16.92
CA GLY A 16 2.27 -24.43 -17.30
C GLY A 16 3.11 -25.28 -16.34
N ILE A 17 3.28 -24.84 -15.08
CA ILE A 17 4.12 -25.54 -14.10
C ILE A 17 3.28 -26.59 -13.38
N SER A 18 3.83 -27.80 -13.18
CA SER A 18 3.13 -28.86 -12.44
C SER A 18 3.23 -28.65 -10.92
N GLN A 19 2.28 -29.23 -10.18
CA GLN A 19 2.33 -29.23 -8.71
C GLN A 19 3.59 -29.91 -8.16
N GLU A 20 4.13 -30.91 -8.87
CA GLU A 20 5.35 -31.63 -8.49
C GLU A 20 6.58 -30.73 -8.55
N VAL A 21 6.69 -29.91 -9.59
CA VAL A 21 7.80 -28.97 -9.77
C VAL A 21 7.81 -27.93 -8.66
N VAL A 22 6.65 -27.34 -8.35
CA VAL A 22 6.56 -26.34 -7.27
C VAL A 22 6.84 -26.98 -5.91
N ALA A 23 6.32 -28.17 -5.64
CA ALA A 23 6.58 -28.88 -4.39
C ALA A 23 8.09 -29.14 -4.18
N SER A 24 8.79 -29.53 -5.24
CA SER A 24 10.25 -29.78 -5.22
C SER A 24 11.04 -28.51 -4.89
N GLU A 25 10.71 -27.38 -5.52
CA GLU A 25 11.35 -26.08 -5.26
C GLU A 25 11.11 -25.57 -3.83
N LEU A 26 9.92 -25.84 -3.30
CA LEU A 26 9.57 -25.51 -1.92
C LEU A 26 10.17 -26.46 -0.88
N GLY A 27 10.75 -27.59 -1.32
CA GLY A 27 11.27 -28.62 -0.43
C GLY A 27 10.17 -29.33 0.37
N ILE A 28 8.98 -29.51 -0.20
CA ILE A 28 7.83 -30.17 0.44
C ILE A 28 7.29 -31.31 -0.43
N SER A 29 6.47 -32.18 0.17
CA SER A 29 5.82 -33.26 -0.58
C SER A 29 4.72 -32.72 -1.51
N ARG A 30 4.50 -33.36 -2.66
CA ARG A 30 3.38 -33.01 -3.57
C ARG A 30 2.01 -32.95 -2.86
N PRO A 31 1.64 -33.90 -1.96
CA PRO A 31 0.40 -33.77 -1.19
C PRO A 31 0.37 -32.53 -0.28
N SER A 32 1.51 -32.12 0.29
CA SER A 32 1.59 -30.87 1.07
C SER A 32 1.32 -29.65 0.19
N TYR A 33 1.84 -29.63 -1.03
CA TYR A 33 1.58 -28.54 -1.97
C TYR A 33 0.12 -28.53 -2.44
N ILE A 34 -0.50 -29.69 -2.65
CA ILE A 34 -1.93 -29.79 -2.96
C ILE A 34 -2.77 -29.19 -1.82
N ALA A 35 -2.43 -29.47 -0.56
CA ALA A 35 -3.12 -28.88 0.59
C ALA A 35 -2.97 -27.34 0.65
N ILE A 36 -1.83 -26.81 0.21
CA ILE A 36 -1.61 -25.36 0.07
C ILE A 36 -2.53 -24.77 -1.00
N GLU A 37 -2.62 -25.37 -2.19
CA GLU A 37 -3.55 -24.91 -3.26
C GLU A 37 -5.03 -25.14 -2.93
N GLN A 38 -5.33 -25.92 -1.90
CA GLN A 38 -6.69 -26.09 -1.35
C GLN A 38 -6.97 -25.16 -0.16
N GLY A 39 -5.98 -24.40 0.30
CA GLY A 39 -6.12 -23.48 1.44
C GLY A 39 -6.15 -24.16 2.81
N SER A 40 -5.90 -25.47 2.89
CA SER A 40 -5.91 -26.24 4.15
C SER A 40 -4.55 -26.30 4.84
N LYS A 41 -3.50 -25.76 4.21
CA LYS A 41 -2.15 -25.67 4.76
C LYS A 41 -1.53 -24.31 4.46
N GLU A 42 -0.99 -23.68 5.49
CA GLU A 42 -0.31 -22.39 5.37
C GLU A 42 1.14 -22.53 4.88
N LEU A 43 1.63 -21.48 4.23
CA LEU A 43 3.03 -21.35 3.80
C LEU A 43 3.81 -20.57 4.86
N THR A 44 5.05 -21.01 5.13
CA THR A 44 6.00 -20.17 5.87
C THR A 44 6.51 -19.03 4.99
N LEU A 45 7.05 -17.97 5.60
CA LEU A 45 7.61 -16.84 4.85
C LEU A 45 8.70 -17.28 3.85
N SER A 46 9.59 -18.18 4.27
CA SER A 46 10.64 -18.72 3.40
C SER A 46 10.07 -19.52 2.22
N GLN A 47 8.99 -20.29 2.43
CA GLN A 47 8.32 -21.00 1.34
C GLN A 47 7.61 -20.04 0.40
N LEU A 48 7.04 -18.96 0.93
CA LEU A 48 6.37 -17.93 0.16
C LEU A 48 7.36 -17.16 -0.74
N GLU A 49 8.55 -16.85 -0.25
CA GLU A 49 9.64 -16.24 -1.03
C GLU A 49 10.12 -17.15 -2.16
N LYS A 50 10.34 -18.45 -1.87
CA LYS A 50 10.69 -19.43 -2.90
C LYS A 50 9.57 -19.56 -3.94
N LEU A 51 8.32 -19.59 -3.50
CA LEU A 51 7.16 -19.67 -4.39
C LEU A 51 7.08 -18.45 -5.31
N ALA A 52 7.31 -17.25 -4.77
CA ALA A 52 7.37 -16.01 -5.53
C ALA A 52 8.42 -16.08 -6.64
N ASN A 53 9.62 -16.58 -6.33
CA ASN A 53 10.68 -16.80 -7.31
C ASN A 53 10.30 -17.79 -8.42
N VAL A 54 9.71 -18.95 -8.06
CA VAL A 54 9.27 -19.98 -9.02
C VAL A 54 8.17 -19.43 -9.95
N LEU A 55 7.25 -18.65 -9.39
CA LEU A 55 6.15 -18.04 -10.13
C LEU A 55 6.54 -16.74 -10.85
N ARG A 56 7.79 -16.28 -10.71
CA ARG A 56 8.31 -15.00 -11.21
C ARG A 56 7.40 -13.83 -10.87
N THR A 57 7.09 -13.70 -9.59
CA THR A 57 6.21 -12.66 -9.04
C THR A 57 6.80 -12.20 -7.71
N SER A 58 6.33 -11.08 -7.16
CA SER A 58 6.74 -10.68 -5.82
C SER A 58 5.91 -11.39 -4.74
N VAL A 59 6.44 -11.45 -3.51
CA VAL A 59 5.68 -11.90 -2.33
C VAL A 59 4.41 -11.05 -2.15
N SER A 60 4.52 -9.74 -2.40
CA SER A 60 3.40 -8.80 -2.38
C SER A 60 2.31 -9.22 -3.37
N ASP A 61 2.66 -9.57 -4.60
CA ASP A 61 1.69 -9.99 -5.63
C ASP A 61 0.95 -11.30 -5.32
N LEU A 62 1.53 -12.14 -4.46
CA LEU A 62 0.90 -13.37 -3.97
C LEU A 62 0.00 -13.06 -2.76
N GLN A 63 0.46 -12.21 -1.85
CA GLN A 63 -0.24 -11.86 -0.61
C GLN A 63 -1.43 -10.93 -0.84
N TYR A 64 -1.27 -9.92 -1.70
CA TYR A 64 -2.29 -8.94 -2.01
C TYR A 64 -3.07 -9.39 -3.26
N GLU A 65 -4.39 -9.23 -3.25
CA GLU A 65 -5.20 -9.50 -4.44
C GLU A 65 -4.69 -8.61 -5.58
N VAL A 66 -4.27 -9.21 -6.69
CA VAL A 66 -4.24 -8.48 -7.96
C VAL A 66 -5.68 -8.16 -8.28
N TYR A 67 -6.13 -6.95 -7.95
CA TYR A 67 -7.31 -6.38 -8.57
C TYR A 67 -7.09 -6.49 -10.07
N ASN A 68 -8.03 -7.14 -10.75
CA ASN A 68 -8.07 -7.22 -12.21
C ASN A 68 -7.72 -5.84 -12.78
N LEU A 69 -6.72 -5.81 -13.66
CA LEU A 69 -6.21 -4.64 -14.38
C LEU A 69 -7.22 -4.13 -15.43
N ALA A 70 -8.44 -3.92 -14.98
CA ALA A 70 -9.36 -2.92 -15.49
C ALA A 70 -9.66 -1.90 -14.37
N GLY A 71 -8.69 -1.70 -13.46
CA GLY A 71 -8.67 -0.52 -12.59
C GLY A 71 -8.43 0.71 -13.46
N ASP A 72 -9.23 1.76 -13.23
CA ASP A 72 -9.12 3.02 -13.93
C ASP A 72 -7.68 3.55 -13.85
N GLU A 73 -6.95 3.50 -14.96
CA GLU A 73 -5.55 3.96 -15.09
C GLU A 73 -5.37 5.37 -14.52
N THR A 74 -6.44 6.19 -14.58
CA THR A 74 -6.53 7.53 -14.00
C THR A 74 -6.37 7.53 -12.48
N LYS A 75 -7.00 6.58 -11.76
CA LYS A 75 -6.91 6.49 -10.29
C LYS A 75 -5.50 6.14 -9.82
N SER A 76 -4.85 5.17 -10.47
CA SER A 76 -3.46 4.81 -10.14
C SER A 76 -2.50 5.98 -10.40
N LYS A 77 -2.63 6.67 -11.56
CA LYS A 77 -1.83 7.88 -11.86
C LYS A 77 -2.03 8.99 -10.83
N LYS A 78 -3.28 9.28 -10.47
CA LYS A 78 -3.59 10.31 -9.46
C LYS A 78 -3.04 9.94 -8.09
N TYR A 79 -3.10 8.66 -7.70
CA TYR A 79 -2.54 8.20 -6.43
C TYR A 79 -1.00 8.29 -6.38
N LEU A 80 -0.30 7.99 -7.48
CA LEU A 80 1.14 8.24 -7.59
C LEU A 80 1.48 9.72 -7.36
N GLN A 81 0.67 10.65 -7.90
CA GLN A 81 0.83 12.08 -7.63
C GLN A 81 0.61 12.45 -6.17
N ILE A 82 -0.36 11.82 -5.49
CA ILE A 82 -0.58 12.02 -4.04
C ILE A 82 0.69 11.59 -3.28
N ILE A 83 1.22 10.40 -3.55
CA ILE A 83 2.45 9.90 -2.90
C ILE A 83 3.63 10.85 -3.14
N LEU A 84 3.86 11.27 -4.39
CA LEU A 84 4.98 12.15 -4.74
C LEU A 84 4.85 13.54 -4.07
N ASN A 85 3.64 14.10 -3.99
CA ASN A 85 3.42 15.37 -3.28
C ASN A 85 3.58 15.21 -1.76
N CYS A 86 3.10 14.10 -1.17
CA CYS A 86 3.34 13.79 0.24
C CYS A 86 4.84 13.64 0.54
N LEU A 87 5.60 12.98 -0.34
CA LEU A 87 7.05 12.86 -0.23
C LEU A 87 7.72 14.24 -0.33
N LYS A 88 7.39 15.02 -1.37
CA LYS A 88 7.94 16.35 -1.62
C LYS A 88 7.77 17.32 -0.45
N PHE A 89 6.61 17.31 0.21
CA PHE A 89 6.30 18.25 1.28
C PHE A 89 6.49 17.68 2.69
N GLY A 90 6.54 16.37 2.85
CA GLY A 90 6.54 15.67 4.13
C GLY A 90 7.87 15.00 4.50
N ALA A 91 8.80 14.87 3.54
CA ALA A 91 10.16 14.41 3.83
C ALA A 91 10.89 15.34 4.80
N ASP A 92 11.75 14.76 5.64
CA ASP A 92 12.52 15.51 6.62
C ASP A 92 13.67 16.28 5.94
N LYS A 93 14.52 16.96 6.74
CA LYS A 93 15.60 17.83 6.22
C LYS A 93 16.62 17.09 5.34
N ASP A 94 16.77 15.78 5.52
CA ASP A 94 17.64 14.91 4.73
C ASP A 94 16.96 14.41 3.44
N GLY A 95 15.74 14.88 3.14
CA GLY A 95 14.97 14.47 1.97
C GLY A 95 14.34 13.08 2.09
N LYS A 96 14.36 12.48 3.29
CA LYS A 96 13.89 11.11 3.53
C LYS A 96 12.61 11.10 4.36
N ILE A 97 11.79 10.08 4.14
CA ILE A 97 10.58 9.79 4.94
C ILE A 97 10.44 8.28 5.11
N THR A 98 9.92 7.81 6.24
CA THR A 98 9.61 6.37 6.38
C THR A 98 8.45 5.98 5.44
N LYS A 99 8.51 4.76 4.87
CA LYS A 99 7.41 4.19 4.09
C LYS A 99 6.09 4.22 4.87
N THR A 100 6.13 3.94 6.17
CA THR A 100 4.95 4.01 7.05
C THR A 100 4.36 5.41 7.15
N LYS A 101 5.19 6.45 7.40
CA LYS A 101 4.72 7.83 7.50
C LYS A 101 4.17 8.33 6.16
N LEU A 102 4.80 7.95 5.05
CA LEU A 102 4.33 8.29 3.70
C LEU A 102 2.95 7.70 3.41
N ALA A 103 2.71 6.42 3.74
CA ALA A 103 1.38 5.80 3.61
C ALA A 103 0.31 6.55 4.40
N LYS A 104 0.67 7.01 5.61
CA LYS A 104 -0.22 7.72 6.51
C LYS A 104 -0.56 9.12 6.01
N LEU A 105 0.42 9.84 5.45
CA LEU A 105 0.17 11.11 4.80
C LEU A 105 -0.79 10.98 3.61
N ALA A 106 -0.62 9.95 2.78
CA ALA A 106 -1.51 9.70 1.64
C ALA A 106 -2.95 9.43 2.11
N TYR A 107 -3.12 8.59 3.14
CA TYR A 107 -4.42 8.35 3.77
C TYR A 107 -5.04 9.64 4.32
N LEU A 108 -4.29 10.42 5.10
CA LEU A 108 -4.80 11.67 5.67
C LEU A 108 -5.21 12.66 4.58
N ALA A 109 -4.44 12.78 3.49
CA ALA A 109 -4.79 13.64 2.36
C ALA A 109 -6.13 13.25 1.73
N ASP A 110 -6.32 11.95 1.50
CA ASP A 110 -7.50 11.42 0.84
C ASP A 110 -8.76 11.56 1.71
N PHE A 111 -8.66 11.16 2.98
CA PHE A 111 -9.78 11.20 3.92
C PHE A 111 -10.11 12.64 4.36
N ALA A 112 -9.11 13.53 4.48
CA ALA A 112 -9.36 14.94 4.72
C ALA A 112 -10.03 15.64 3.53
N TRP A 113 -9.70 15.22 2.31
CA TRP A 113 -10.37 15.73 1.12
C TRP A 113 -11.82 15.26 1.06
N PHE A 114 -12.07 13.99 1.36
CA PHE A 114 -13.43 13.46 1.47
C PHE A 114 -14.23 14.18 2.57
N TYR A 115 -13.61 14.48 3.72
CA TYR A 115 -14.27 15.18 4.82
C TYR A 115 -14.90 16.51 4.38
N THR A 116 -14.24 17.25 3.48
CA THR A 116 -14.71 18.57 3.03
C THR A 116 -15.51 18.53 1.73
N ASN A 117 -15.27 17.56 0.84
CA ASN A 117 -15.86 17.52 -0.50
C ASN A 117 -16.88 16.38 -0.69
N LEU A 118 -16.96 15.43 0.24
CA LEU A 118 -17.78 14.21 0.16
C LEU A 118 -17.47 13.31 -1.06
N GLU A 119 -16.35 13.54 -1.72
CA GLU A 119 -15.80 12.72 -2.79
C GLU A 119 -14.34 12.42 -2.49
N PRO A 120 -13.86 11.18 -2.74
CA PRO A 120 -12.49 10.81 -2.42
C PRO A 120 -11.50 11.44 -3.42
N MET A 121 -10.31 11.80 -2.94
CA MET A 121 -9.27 12.37 -3.80
C MET A 121 -8.72 11.33 -4.77
N SER A 122 -8.43 10.11 -4.28
CA SER A 122 -7.88 9.02 -5.09
C SER A 122 -8.93 8.06 -5.63
N GLY A 123 -10.04 7.89 -4.90
CA GLY A 123 -11.05 6.88 -5.20
C GLY A 123 -10.59 5.42 -5.01
N LEU A 124 -9.49 5.20 -4.27
CA LEU A 124 -9.00 3.87 -3.89
C LEU A 124 -9.65 3.36 -2.60
N ALA A 125 -9.74 2.03 -2.47
CA ALA A 125 -10.19 1.38 -1.25
C ALA A 125 -9.05 1.26 -0.23
N TYR A 126 -9.27 1.73 0.99
CA TYR A 126 -8.32 1.60 2.10
C TYR A 126 -8.70 0.43 2.98
N ARG A 127 -7.70 -0.31 3.45
CA ARG A 127 -7.91 -1.48 4.31
C ARG A 127 -7.37 -1.25 5.71
N ARG A 128 -8.08 -1.78 6.70
CA ARG A 128 -7.65 -1.80 8.10
C ARG A 128 -6.57 -2.88 8.29
N ILE A 129 -5.28 -2.57 8.10
CA ILE A 129 -4.18 -3.54 8.31
C ILE A 129 -3.59 -3.47 9.73
N GLN A 130 -2.33 -3.84 9.98
CA GLN A 130 -1.71 -3.67 11.31
C GLN A 130 -1.15 -2.24 11.47
N GLN A 131 -0.52 -1.72 10.42
CA GLN A 131 0.21 -0.45 10.45
C GLN A 131 -0.67 0.76 10.10
N GLY A 132 -1.96 0.69 10.36
CA GLY A 132 -2.94 1.75 10.06
C GLY A 132 -3.58 1.63 8.66
N PRO A 133 -4.43 2.58 8.28
CA PRO A 133 -5.20 2.51 7.04
C PRO A 133 -4.23 2.67 5.86
N VAL A 134 -4.29 1.75 4.92
CA VAL A 134 -3.43 1.72 3.72
C VAL A 134 -4.23 1.11 2.57
N PRO A 135 -4.21 1.69 1.36
CA PRO A 135 -4.83 1.08 0.21
C PRO A 135 -3.93 -0.04 -0.34
N ASP A 136 -4.55 -1.08 -0.90
CA ASP A 136 -3.81 -2.23 -1.44
C ASP A 136 -2.80 -1.78 -2.53
N GLU A 137 -3.12 -0.72 -3.28
CA GLU A 137 -2.28 -0.11 -4.33
C GLU A 137 -0.99 0.53 -3.79
N TYR A 138 -0.89 0.85 -2.49
CA TYR A 138 0.25 1.61 -1.95
C TYR A 138 1.60 0.92 -2.13
N PHE A 139 1.67 -0.38 -1.83
CA PHE A 139 2.93 -1.10 -1.93
C PHE A 139 3.40 -1.19 -3.39
N ARG A 140 2.46 -1.50 -4.29
CA ARG A 140 2.70 -1.51 -5.74
C ARG A 140 3.14 -0.14 -6.26
N SER A 141 2.49 0.93 -5.82
CA SER A 141 2.84 2.30 -6.20
C SER A 141 4.28 2.66 -5.79
N ILE A 142 4.70 2.27 -4.59
CA ILE A 142 6.08 2.50 -4.13
C ILE A 142 7.08 1.67 -4.95
N ASP A 143 6.74 0.42 -5.25
CA ASP A 143 7.61 -0.46 -6.03
C ASP A 143 7.74 0.05 -7.48
N GLU A 144 6.66 0.52 -8.11
CA GLU A 144 6.66 1.15 -9.44
C GLU A 144 7.53 2.42 -9.47
N LEU A 145 7.39 3.30 -8.47
CA LEU A 145 8.22 4.51 -8.36
C LEU A 145 9.71 4.17 -8.16
N PHE A 146 10.01 3.07 -7.48
CA PHE A 146 11.38 2.61 -7.27
C PHE A 146 11.97 2.00 -8.55
N GLU A 147 11.24 1.11 -9.22
CA GLU A 147 11.66 0.46 -10.46
C GLU A 147 11.85 1.46 -11.62
N SER A 148 10.99 2.48 -11.70
CA SER A 148 11.13 3.58 -12.65
C SER A 148 12.25 4.56 -12.30
N GLY A 149 12.88 4.40 -11.12
CA GLY A 149 13.97 5.24 -10.66
C GLY A 149 13.55 6.64 -10.22
N VAL A 150 12.25 6.88 -9.95
CA VAL A 150 11.69 8.15 -9.43
C VAL A 150 11.91 8.30 -7.92
N VAL A 151 11.97 7.18 -7.20
CA VAL A 151 12.33 7.16 -5.77
C VAL A 151 13.43 6.14 -5.49
N THR A 152 14.11 6.33 -4.37
CA THR A 152 15.09 5.42 -3.79
C THR A 152 14.55 4.86 -2.50
N LEU A 153 14.91 3.60 -2.21
CA LEU A 153 14.58 2.90 -0.98
C LEU A 153 15.88 2.55 -0.23
N GLU A 154 15.98 3.00 1.02
CA GLU A 154 17.11 2.70 1.89
C GLU A 154 16.63 2.11 3.22
N THR A 155 17.38 1.15 3.77
CA THR A 155 17.07 0.60 5.09
C THR A 155 17.75 1.43 6.18
N LYS A 156 17.00 1.89 7.17
CA LYS A 156 17.50 2.57 8.37
C LYS A 156 16.97 1.85 9.62
N GLY A 157 17.80 0.98 10.19
CA GLY A 157 17.37 0.08 11.27
C GLY A 157 16.31 -0.91 10.76
N THR A 158 15.12 -0.89 11.36
CA THR A 158 13.97 -1.72 10.94
C THR A 158 13.03 -1.01 9.97
N ALA A 159 13.30 0.26 9.63
CA ALA A 159 12.44 1.06 8.76
C ALA A 159 12.99 1.15 7.34
N LEU A 160 12.08 1.18 6.36
CA LEU A 160 12.39 1.56 4.98
C LEU A 160 12.17 3.06 4.81
N MET A 161 13.21 3.75 4.34
CA MET A 161 13.22 5.17 4.02
C MET A 161 13.01 5.35 2.51
N VAL A 162 12.19 6.32 2.15
CA VAL A 162 11.88 6.73 0.77
C VAL A 162 12.45 8.12 0.55
N SER A 163 13.12 8.33 -0.58
CA SER A 163 13.60 9.65 -1.04
C SER A 163 13.40 9.80 -2.54
N ALA A 164 13.15 11.02 -3.01
CA ALA A 164 13.01 11.30 -4.44
C ALA A 164 14.38 11.42 -5.12
N THR A 165 14.51 10.95 -6.35
CA THR A 165 15.71 11.06 -7.20
C THR A 165 15.63 12.33 -8.06
N GLU A 166 15.72 13.52 -7.45
CA GLU A 166 15.73 14.85 -8.10
C GLU A 166 14.70 15.15 -9.23
N THR A 167 13.72 14.28 -9.49
CA THR A 167 12.92 14.39 -10.71
C THR A 167 11.72 15.29 -10.47
N SER A 168 11.57 16.31 -11.33
CA SER A 168 10.39 17.16 -11.44
C SER A 168 9.12 16.32 -11.56
N ALA A 169 8.07 16.69 -10.83
CA ALA A 169 6.79 16.00 -10.82
C ALA A 169 6.23 15.81 -12.25
N PRO A 170 5.67 14.63 -12.59
CA PRO A 170 4.90 14.45 -13.82
C PRO A 170 3.75 15.46 -13.89
N GLN A 171 3.15 15.65 -15.07
CA GLN A 171 1.89 16.41 -15.18
C GLN A 171 0.90 15.92 -14.12
N SER A 172 0.47 16.84 -13.27
CA SER A 172 -0.29 16.51 -12.07
C SER A 172 -1.77 16.42 -12.41
N GLU A 173 -2.36 15.24 -12.22
CA GLU A 173 -3.81 15.00 -12.21
C GLU A 173 -4.51 15.66 -11.00
N LEU A 174 -3.73 16.21 -10.06
CA LEU A 174 -4.24 16.93 -8.90
C LEU A 174 -4.44 18.41 -9.21
N THR A 175 -5.58 18.94 -8.79
CA THR A 175 -5.90 20.36 -8.74
C THR A 175 -5.01 21.11 -7.74
N ASN A 176 -4.94 22.44 -7.88
CA ASN A 176 -4.20 23.29 -6.95
C ASN A 176 -4.72 23.18 -5.50
N SER A 177 -6.03 22.97 -5.32
CA SER A 177 -6.64 22.80 -4.00
C SER A 177 -6.23 21.47 -3.34
N GLU A 178 -6.21 20.37 -4.11
CA GLU A 178 -5.75 19.06 -3.63
C GLU A 178 -4.27 19.13 -3.23
N ILE A 179 -3.42 19.71 -4.08
CA ILE A 179 -1.99 19.93 -3.78
C ILE A 179 -1.84 20.81 -2.54
N GLY A 180 -2.66 21.86 -2.40
CA GLY A 180 -2.67 22.74 -1.24
C GLY A 180 -2.99 22.01 0.06
N LEU A 181 -3.98 21.11 0.04
CA LEU A 181 -4.33 20.28 1.19
C LEU A 181 -3.20 19.30 1.53
N ILE A 182 -2.68 18.57 0.54
CA ILE A 182 -1.56 17.63 0.73
C ILE A 182 -0.37 18.36 1.38
N LYS A 183 -0.01 19.53 0.85
CA LYS A 183 1.08 20.34 1.39
C LYS A 183 0.84 20.76 2.84
N THR A 184 -0.39 21.15 3.18
CA THR A 184 -0.76 21.56 4.55
C THR A 184 -0.61 20.39 5.52
N ILE A 185 -1.14 19.22 5.16
CA ILE A 185 -1.04 17.99 5.96
C ILE A 185 0.42 17.55 6.10
N ALA A 186 1.13 17.44 4.98
CA ALA A 186 2.52 16.99 4.97
C ALA A 186 3.42 17.88 5.85
N LYS A 187 3.26 19.20 5.77
CA LYS A 187 4.00 20.15 6.63
C LYS A 187 3.66 20.03 8.11
N LYS A 188 2.40 19.73 8.47
CA LYS A 188 2.00 19.52 9.87
C LYS A 188 2.75 18.35 10.51
N TRP A 189 3.07 17.33 9.72
CA TRP A 189 3.72 16.11 10.17
C TRP A 189 5.22 16.04 9.87
N GLN A 190 5.76 16.91 9.02
CA GLN A 190 7.20 17.00 8.73
C GLN A 190 8.02 17.15 10.02
N GLY A 191 9.11 16.40 10.16
CA GLY A 191 9.97 16.40 11.35
C GLY A 191 9.41 15.68 12.59
N LYS A 192 8.10 15.36 12.63
CA LYS A 192 7.50 14.59 13.72
C LYS A 192 7.86 13.10 13.63
N PRO A 193 7.98 12.38 14.76
CA PRO A 193 8.14 10.93 14.78
C PRO A 193 7.09 10.19 13.96
N THR A 194 7.47 9.06 13.37
CA THR A 194 6.52 8.19 12.65
C THR A 194 5.47 7.60 13.59
N ALA A 195 5.82 7.36 14.86
CA ALA A 195 4.87 6.86 15.86
C ALA A 195 3.68 7.81 16.03
N ASP A 196 3.93 9.13 16.14
CA ASP A 196 2.87 10.12 16.37
C ASP A 196 1.78 10.10 15.30
N ILE A 197 2.13 9.99 14.00
CA ILE A 197 1.13 9.93 12.93
C ILE A 197 0.41 8.58 12.90
N VAL A 198 1.10 7.50 13.27
CA VAL A 198 0.49 6.17 13.37
C VAL A 198 -0.55 6.20 14.49
N ASP A 199 -0.17 6.67 15.68
CA ASP A 199 -1.05 6.82 16.84
C ASP A 199 -2.24 7.74 16.53
N PHE A 200 -2.00 8.84 15.82
CA PHE A 200 -3.07 9.73 15.38
C PHE A 200 -4.08 8.99 14.50
N THR A 201 -3.65 8.34 13.42
CA THR A 201 -4.56 7.61 12.52
C THR A 201 -5.24 6.41 13.18
N HIS A 202 -4.59 5.76 14.16
CA HIS A 202 -5.18 4.67 14.92
C HIS A 202 -6.24 5.16 15.91
N ASN A 203 -6.19 6.44 16.27
CA ASN A 203 -7.17 7.06 17.15
C ASN A 203 -8.40 7.59 16.42
N GLN A 204 -8.38 7.66 15.09
CA GLN A 204 -9.54 8.11 14.31
C GLN A 204 -10.63 7.04 14.22
N LEU A 205 -11.89 7.49 14.08
CA LEU A 205 -13.07 6.64 13.95
C LEU A 205 -12.99 5.62 12.80
N PRO A 206 -12.53 5.96 11.57
CA PRO A 206 -12.44 5.00 10.49
C PRO A 206 -11.58 3.77 10.83
N TRP A 207 -10.51 3.96 11.62
CA TRP A 207 -9.67 2.85 12.07
C TRP A 207 -10.30 2.02 13.18
N LYS A 208 -10.91 2.70 14.16
CA LYS A 208 -11.46 2.08 15.37
C LYS A 208 -12.69 1.22 15.10
N LEU A 209 -13.50 1.59 14.12
CA LEU A 209 -14.76 0.91 13.83
C LEU A 209 -14.60 -0.30 12.90
N CYS A 210 -13.56 -0.33 12.07
CA CYS A 210 -13.31 -1.40 11.11
C CYS A 210 -12.50 -2.56 11.72
N ARG A 211 -12.81 -3.79 11.29
CA ARG A 211 -12.10 -5.01 11.68
C ARG A 211 -10.78 -5.17 10.91
N PRO A 212 -9.78 -5.92 11.45
CA PRO A 212 -8.60 -6.34 10.70
C PRO A 212 -8.96 -6.90 9.31
N GLY A 213 -8.37 -6.32 8.26
CA GLY A 213 -8.58 -6.70 6.86
C GLY A 213 -9.80 -6.09 6.19
N GLU A 214 -10.64 -5.34 6.90
CA GLU A 214 -11.86 -4.74 6.34
C GLU A 214 -11.57 -3.49 5.51
N ILE A 215 -12.38 -3.25 4.48
CA ILE A 215 -12.36 -1.99 3.74
C ILE A 215 -12.95 -0.90 4.64
N ILE A 216 -12.24 0.23 4.73
CA ILE A 216 -12.64 1.38 5.53
C ILE A 216 -13.52 2.29 4.67
N PRO A 217 -14.81 2.47 5.01
CA PRO A 217 -15.67 3.44 4.34
C PRO A 217 -15.17 4.87 4.57
N TYR A 218 -15.11 5.68 3.52
CA TYR A 218 -14.68 7.08 3.63
C TYR A 218 -15.60 7.89 4.54
N GLU A 219 -16.90 7.59 4.51
CA GLU A 219 -17.95 8.30 5.23
C GLU A 219 -17.71 8.32 6.74
N LEU A 220 -16.97 7.34 7.27
CA LEU A 220 -16.62 7.31 8.70
C LEU A 220 -15.82 8.54 9.14
N ILE A 221 -15.06 9.18 8.24
CA ILE A 221 -14.31 10.39 8.59
C ILE A 221 -15.22 11.58 8.87
N THR A 222 -16.43 11.61 8.29
CA THR A 222 -17.37 12.73 8.46
C THR A 222 -17.92 12.82 9.88
N GLN A 223 -17.72 11.78 10.69
CA GLN A 223 -18.10 11.73 12.10
C GLN A 223 -16.95 12.17 13.04
N GLU A 224 -15.77 12.45 12.50
CA GLU A 224 -14.59 12.85 13.25
C GLU A 224 -14.65 14.34 13.62
N ASP A 225 -14.11 14.70 14.79
CA ASP A 225 -13.95 16.11 15.16
C ASP A 225 -13.01 16.82 14.17
N PRO A 226 -13.27 18.07 13.76
CA PRO A 226 -12.45 18.78 12.77
C PRO A 226 -10.94 18.81 13.10
N GLY A 227 -10.58 18.85 14.39
CA GLY A 227 -9.18 18.84 14.85
C GLY A 227 -8.48 17.49 14.71
N ASN A 228 -9.23 16.41 14.49
CA ASN A 228 -8.75 15.03 14.41
C ASN A 228 -8.77 14.47 12.98
N VAL A 229 -9.06 15.28 11.96
CA VAL A 229 -9.11 14.82 10.56
C VAL A 229 -7.71 14.59 9.97
N TYR A 230 -6.75 15.48 10.23
CA TYR A 230 -5.36 15.38 9.77
C TYR A 230 -4.43 16.24 10.62
#